data_AF-A0A8T4KSZ6-F1
#
_entry.id   AF-A0A8T4KSZ6-F1
#
_cell.length_a   1.000
_cell.length_b   1.000
_cell.length_c   1.000
_cell.angle_alpha   90.00
_cell.angle_beta   90.00
_cell.angle_gamma   90.00
#
_symmetry.space_group_name_H-M   'P 1'
#
loop_
_entity.id
_entity.type
_entity.pdbx_description
1 polymer ?
#
loop_
_entity_poly.entity_id
_entity_poly.type
_entity_poly.pdbx_seq_one_letter_code
_entity_poly.pdbx_strand_id
1 'polypeptide(L)'
;MWVAYLYNLNERGQAFAVYRLLIGAILAIMIMFFISGIYIYFEEQKAIVSERGMQSAIRNAVSSPNGDVIVAENLTFRQGTVYSRGGFAHIAAIPESCIEISQARSVSAVEASEDEISIRKQIMLDVYVKCNLEECDGDDETRDDVMCEISFGEKLESG
;
A
#
# COMPACT_ATOMS: atom_id res chain seq x y z
N MET A 1 -10.83 55.00 -53.05
CA MET A 1 -10.68 53.54 -53.24
C MET A 1 -9.55 53.03 -52.33
N TRP A 2 -9.71 53.12 -51.00
CA TRP A 2 -8.66 52.82 -49.99
C TRP A 2 -9.12 51.85 -48.89
N VAL A 3 -10.33 51.29 -49.00
CA VAL A 3 -10.95 50.51 -47.92
C VAL A 3 -10.56 49.01 -47.98
N ALA A 4 -10.04 48.52 -49.10
CA ALA A 4 -9.74 47.10 -49.29
C ALA A 4 -8.45 46.61 -48.60
N TYR A 5 -7.53 47.51 -48.21
CA TYR A 5 -6.23 47.10 -47.66
C TYR A 5 -6.24 46.83 -46.14
N LEU A 6 -7.24 47.32 -45.40
CA LEU A 6 -7.34 47.12 -43.95
C LEU A 6 -7.92 45.76 -43.55
N TYR A 7 -8.64 45.08 -44.45
CA TYR A 7 -9.27 43.79 -44.13
C TYR A 7 -8.25 42.63 -44.07
N ASN A 8 -7.21 42.67 -44.91
CA ASN A 8 -6.18 41.61 -44.98
C ASN A 8 -5.18 41.61 -43.80
N LEU A 9 -4.99 42.73 -43.11
CA LEU A 9 -4.09 42.81 -41.95
C LEU A 9 -4.72 42.20 -40.69
N ASN A 10 -6.05 42.17 -40.60
CA ASN A 10 -6.77 41.72 -39.40
C ASN A 10 -6.86 40.19 -39.31
N GLU A 11 -6.96 39.49 -40.45
CA GLU A 11 -7.00 38.02 -40.49
C GLU A 11 -5.69 37.38 -40.00
N ARG A 12 -4.53 38.00 -40.31
CA ARG A 12 -3.22 37.53 -39.80
C ARG A 12 -3.08 37.73 -38.29
N GLY A 13 -3.65 38.80 -37.73
CA GLY A 13 -3.65 39.07 -36.29
C GLY A 13 -4.57 38.13 -35.49
N GLN A 14 -5.78 37.84 -36.02
CA GLN A 14 -6.69 36.87 -35.42
C GLN A 14 -6.15 35.43 -35.47
N ALA A 15 -5.54 35.03 -36.58
CA ALA A 15 -4.93 33.70 -36.69
C ALA A 15 -3.83 33.48 -35.65
N PHE A 16 -3.00 34.50 -35.39
CA PHE A 16 -1.92 34.42 -34.40
C PHE A 16 -2.45 34.33 -32.95
N ALA A 17 -3.55 35.03 -32.66
CA ALA A 17 -4.21 34.96 -31.35
C ALA A 17 -4.80 33.58 -31.07
N VAL A 18 -5.44 32.96 -32.07
CA VAL A 18 -5.96 31.59 -31.97
C VAL A 18 -4.83 30.59 -31.79
N TYR A 19 -3.72 30.74 -32.53
CA TYR A 19 -2.55 29.86 -32.41
C TYR A 19 -1.92 29.94 -31.02
N ARG A 20 -1.82 31.14 -30.43
CA ARG A 20 -1.30 31.35 -29.08
C ARG A 20 -2.20 30.72 -28.01
N LEU A 21 -3.53 30.80 -28.18
CA LEU A 21 -4.48 30.12 -27.30
C LEU A 21 -4.36 28.59 -27.40
N LEU A 22 -4.20 28.05 -28.61
CA LEU A 22 -4.02 26.62 -28.84
C LEU A 22 -2.73 26.10 -28.20
N ILE A 23 -1.61 26.81 -28.35
CA ILE A 23 -0.34 26.46 -27.69
C ILE A 23 -0.51 26.48 -26.17
N GLY A 24 -1.19 27.49 -25.62
CA GLY A 24 -1.48 27.57 -24.18
C GLY A 24 -2.30 26.38 -23.68
N ALA A 25 -3.32 25.97 -24.44
CA ALA A 25 -4.15 24.82 -24.10
C ALA A 25 -3.34 23.50 -24.14
N ILE A 26 -2.49 23.30 -25.15
CA ILE A 26 -1.63 22.11 -25.25
C ILE A 26 -0.64 22.06 -24.07
N LEU A 27 -0.02 23.19 -23.72
CA LEU A 27 0.86 23.27 -22.57
C LEU A 27 0.13 22.94 -21.26
N ALA A 28 -1.09 23.47 -21.08
CA ALA A 28 -1.91 23.16 -19.90
C ALA A 28 -2.25 21.67 -19.80
N ILE A 29 -2.61 21.04 -20.92
CA ILE A 29 -2.88 19.60 -20.98
C ILE A 29 -1.63 18.80 -20.63
N MET A 30 -0.45 19.14 -21.17
CA MET A 30 0.80 18.47 -20.82
C MET A 30 1.11 18.58 -19.33
N ILE A 31 0.95 19.76 -18.73
CA ILE A 31 1.15 19.94 -17.29
C ILE A 31 0.20 19.03 -16.50
N MET A 32 -1.06 18.92 -16.92
CA MET A 32 -2.04 18.03 -16.30
C MET A 32 -1.61 16.56 -16.36
N PHE A 33 -1.06 16.11 -17.48
CA PHE A 33 -0.49 14.77 -17.62
C PHE A 33 0.70 14.55 -16.68
N PHE A 34 1.62 15.52 -16.56
CA PHE A 34 2.74 15.42 -15.63
C PHE A 34 2.26 15.30 -14.18
N ILE A 35 1.31 16.13 -13.77
CA ILE A 35 0.74 16.08 -12.41
C ILE A 35 0.10 14.71 -12.15
N SER A 36 -0.65 14.19 -13.12
CA SER A 36 -1.31 12.88 -13.01
C SER A 36 -0.29 11.74 -12.90
N GLY A 37 0.79 11.79 -13.68
CA GLY A 37 1.88 10.82 -13.61
C GLY A 37 2.59 10.83 -12.26
N ILE A 38 2.86 12.03 -11.72
CA ILE A 38 3.47 12.18 -10.39
C ILE A 38 2.56 11.63 -9.29
N TYR A 39 1.25 11.86 -9.38
CA TYR A 39 0.28 11.32 -8.42
C TYR A 39 0.31 9.79 -8.37
N ILE A 40 0.25 9.14 -9.55
CA ILE A 40 0.32 7.67 -9.65
C ILE A 40 1.63 7.14 -9.07
N TYR A 41 2.74 7.80 -9.39
CA TYR A 41 4.07 7.44 -8.87
C TYR A 41 4.10 7.49 -7.34
N PHE A 42 3.56 8.54 -6.72
CA PHE A 42 3.53 8.64 -5.26
C PHE A 42 2.65 7.58 -4.59
N GLU A 43 1.50 7.25 -5.18
CA GLU A 43 0.65 6.18 -4.67
C GLU A 43 1.36 4.81 -4.71
N GLU A 44 2.12 4.54 -5.77
CA GLU A 44 2.94 3.32 -5.86
C GLU A 44 4.05 3.30 -4.82
N GLN A 45 4.74 4.43 -4.61
CA GLN A 45 5.78 4.52 -3.57
C GLN A 45 5.23 4.31 -2.16
N LYS A 46 4.04 4.85 -1.86
CA LYS A 46 3.38 4.61 -0.55
C LYS A 46 3.12 3.14 -0.31
N ALA A 47 2.61 2.42 -1.32
CA ALA A 47 2.37 0.98 -1.19
C ALA A 47 3.66 0.20 -0.93
N ILE A 48 4.75 0.51 -1.66
CA ILE A 48 6.06 -0.13 -1.48
C ILE A 48 6.61 0.14 -0.07
N VAL A 49 6.55 1.38 0.39
CA VAL A 49 7.00 1.74 1.74
C VAL A 49 6.16 1.03 2.80
N SER A 50 4.86 0.91 2.58
CA SER A 50 3.94 0.23 3.49
C SER A 50 4.24 -1.27 3.58
N GLU A 51 4.49 -1.92 2.46
CA GLU A 51 4.89 -3.33 2.41
C GLU A 51 6.22 -3.57 3.14
N ARG A 52 7.21 -2.70 2.92
CA ARG A 52 8.48 -2.76 3.66
C ARG A 52 8.31 -2.51 5.16
N GLY A 53 7.43 -1.58 5.53
CA GLY A 53 7.07 -1.32 6.93
C GLY A 53 6.50 -2.55 7.61
N MET A 54 5.55 -3.22 6.95
CA MET A 54 4.97 -4.48 7.42
C MET A 54 6.03 -5.58 7.57
N GLN A 55 6.85 -5.80 6.53
CA GLN A 55 7.92 -6.79 6.58
C GLN A 55 8.92 -6.50 7.71
N SER A 56 9.25 -5.22 7.93
CA SER A 56 10.13 -4.82 9.02
C SER A 56 9.50 -5.09 10.39
N ALA A 57 8.21 -4.81 10.57
CA ALA A 57 7.52 -5.09 11.82
C ALA A 57 7.49 -6.59 12.13
N ILE A 58 7.22 -7.43 11.12
CA ILE A 58 7.27 -8.89 11.26
C ILE A 58 8.67 -9.35 11.69
N ARG A 59 9.71 -8.90 10.98
CA ARG A 59 11.10 -9.28 11.31
C ARG A 59 11.52 -8.81 12.70
N ASN A 60 11.10 -7.60 13.07
CA ASN A 60 11.38 -7.06 14.41
C ASN A 60 10.71 -7.92 15.49
N ALA A 61 9.45 -8.32 15.28
CA ALA A 61 8.69 -9.13 16.24
C ALA A 61 9.32 -10.52 16.39
N VAL A 62 9.71 -11.14 15.28
CA VAL A 62 10.41 -12.44 15.28
C VAL A 62 11.77 -12.35 15.98
N SER A 63 12.51 -11.25 15.79
CA SER A 63 13.81 -11.06 16.44
C SER A 63 13.74 -10.81 17.95
N SER A 64 12.56 -10.43 18.46
CA SER A 64 12.30 -10.18 19.88
C SER A 64 10.99 -10.86 20.28
N PRO A 65 10.96 -12.21 20.39
CA PRO A 65 9.75 -12.97 20.66
C PRO A 65 9.39 -12.94 22.16
N ASN A 66 9.11 -11.74 22.67
CA ASN A 66 8.83 -11.48 24.08
C ASN A 66 7.35 -11.18 24.37
N GLY A 67 6.48 -11.29 23.37
CA GLY A 67 5.05 -11.00 23.48
C GLY A 67 4.68 -9.53 23.37
N ASP A 68 5.66 -8.66 23.11
CA ASP A 68 5.38 -7.27 22.80
C ASP A 68 4.70 -7.17 21.43
N VAL A 69 3.67 -6.34 21.36
CA VAL A 69 2.97 -6.04 20.11
C VAL A 69 3.73 -4.96 19.36
N ILE A 70 4.30 -5.32 18.22
CA ILE A 70 4.91 -4.36 17.30
C ILE A 70 3.84 -3.87 16.34
N VAL A 71 3.67 -2.54 16.31
CA VAL A 71 2.68 -1.87 15.46
C VAL A 71 3.38 -1.23 14.28
N ALA A 72 2.94 -1.57 13.07
CA ALA A 72 3.26 -0.83 11.87
C ALA A 72 2.08 0.09 11.53
N GLU A 73 2.25 1.37 11.80
CA GLU A 73 1.18 2.35 11.67
C GLU A 73 1.02 2.89 10.24
N ASN A 74 -0.20 3.27 9.89
CA ASN A 74 -0.55 4.00 8.67
C ASN A 74 -0.09 3.32 7.37
N LEU A 75 -0.19 1.99 7.31
CA LEU A 75 0.18 1.22 6.13
C LEU A 75 -0.92 1.28 5.08
N THR A 76 -0.55 1.61 3.84
CA THR A 76 -1.44 1.67 2.69
C THR A 76 -1.41 0.34 1.93
N PHE A 77 -2.57 -0.30 1.82
CA PHE A 77 -2.74 -1.55 1.10
C PHE A 77 -3.52 -1.34 -0.19
N ARG A 78 -3.09 -2.02 -1.27
CA ARG A 78 -3.76 -1.94 -2.57
C ARG A 78 -4.94 -2.91 -2.61
N GLN A 79 -5.97 -2.54 -3.35
CA GLN A 79 -7.07 -3.44 -3.65
C GLN A 79 -6.57 -4.67 -4.41
N GLY A 80 -7.06 -5.84 -4.03
CA GLY A 80 -6.74 -7.12 -4.64
C GLY A 80 -5.45 -7.75 -4.13
N THR A 81 -4.74 -7.12 -3.18
CA THR A 81 -3.58 -7.74 -2.55
C THR A 81 -4.06 -8.85 -1.60
N VAL A 82 -3.40 -10.00 -1.68
CA VAL A 82 -3.65 -11.15 -0.82
C VAL A 82 -2.34 -11.48 -0.09
N TYR A 83 -2.43 -11.62 1.22
CA TYR A 83 -1.34 -12.04 2.09
C TYR A 83 -1.67 -13.39 2.68
N SER A 84 -0.87 -14.41 2.35
CA SER A 84 -1.06 -15.75 2.88
C SER A 84 -0.14 -16.01 4.07
N ARG A 85 -0.52 -17.01 4.88
CA ARG A 85 0.29 -17.56 5.97
C ARG A 85 1.69 -17.92 5.49
N GLY A 86 1.80 -18.61 4.36
CA GLY A 86 3.08 -18.95 3.73
C GLY A 86 3.91 -17.73 3.30
N GLY A 87 3.26 -16.66 2.84
CA GLY A 87 3.93 -15.39 2.54
C GLY A 87 4.56 -14.76 3.78
N PHE A 88 3.82 -14.72 4.89
CA PHE A 88 4.33 -14.23 6.17
C PHE A 88 5.43 -15.11 6.74
N ALA A 89 5.27 -16.43 6.68
CA ALA A 89 6.27 -17.42 7.09
C ALA A 89 7.59 -17.22 6.35
N HIS A 90 7.55 -16.98 5.03
CA HIS A 90 8.73 -16.69 4.23
C HIS A 90 9.43 -15.38 4.63
N ILE A 91 8.65 -14.33 4.93
CA ILE A 91 9.18 -13.03 5.38
C ILE A 91 9.85 -13.14 6.76
N ALA A 92 9.22 -13.91 7.64
CA ALA A 92 9.63 -14.15 9.03
C ALA A 92 10.74 -15.21 9.15
N ALA A 93 10.94 -16.03 8.11
CA ALA A 93 11.84 -17.18 8.13
C ALA A 93 11.50 -18.21 9.23
N ILE A 94 10.21 -18.45 9.47
CA ILE A 94 9.68 -19.45 10.41
C ILE A 94 8.71 -20.40 9.69
N PRO A 95 8.39 -21.58 10.27
CA PRO A 95 7.42 -22.51 9.68
C PRO A 95 6.04 -21.85 9.49
N GLU A 96 5.31 -22.29 8.46
CA GLU A 96 3.94 -21.79 8.23
C GLU A 96 3.01 -22.12 9.39
N SER A 97 3.20 -23.26 10.07
CA SER A 97 2.43 -23.64 11.26
C SER A 97 2.62 -22.70 12.45
N CYS A 98 3.70 -21.91 12.47
CA CYS A 98 3.99 -20.93 13.51
C CYS A 98 3.38 -19.53 13.23
N ILE A 99 2.59 -19.37 12.18
CA ILE A 99 1.95 -18.10 11.85
C ILE A 99 0.43 -18.22 12.05
N GLU A 100 -0.10 -17.44 12.98
CA GLU A 100 -1.53 -17.28 13.16
C GLU A 100 -2.00 -15.95 12.56
N ILE A 101 -3.05 -16.04 11.75
CA ILE A 101 -3.71 -14.89 11.14
C ILE A 101 -4.94 -14.58 11.98
N SER A 102 -4.85 -13.50 12.78
CA SER A 102 -5.99 -13.03 13.57
C SER A 102 -7.03 -12.40 12.67
N GLN A 103 -8.31 -12.66 12.95
CA GLN A 103 -9.40 -12.15 12.13
C GLN A 103 -9.47 -10.62 12.23
N ALA A 104 -9.43 -9.92 11.10
CA ALA A 104 -9.69 -8.49 11.02
C ALA A 104 -11.20 -8.19 11.13
N ARG A 105 -11.84 -8.50 12.28
CA ARG A 105 -13.31 -8.51 12.43
C ARG A 105 -13.96 -7.15 12.22
N SER A 106 -13.19 -6.07 12.33
CA SER A 106 -13.68 -4.69 12.35
C SER A 106 -13.55 -3.92 11.04
N VAL A 107 -12.86 -4.45 10.01
CA VAL A 107 -12.50 -3.67 8.81
C VAL A 107 -13.21 -4.17 7.56
N SER A 108 -14.25 -3.47 7.12
CA SER A 108 -15.06 -3.82 5.92
C SER A 108 -14.28 -3.91 4.58
N ALA A 109 -13.05 -3.38 4.54
CA ALA A 109 -12.17 -3.45 3.38
C ALA A 109 -11.22 -4.66 3.40
N VAL A 110 -11.19 -5.42 4.50
CA VAL A 110 -10.32 -6.57 4.71
C VAL A 110 -11.19 -7.80 4.90
N GLU A 111 -10.83 -8.89 4.24
CA GLU A 111 -11.41 -10.20 4.45
C GLU A 111 -10.30 -11.12 4.96
N ALA A 112 -10.44 -11.57 6.21
CA ALA A 112 -9.51 -12.51 6.81
C ALA A 112 -10.14 -13.90 6.81
N SER A 113 -9.37 -14.88 6.35
CA SER A 113 -9.59 -16.31 6.54
C SER A 113 -8.47 -16.86 7.42
N GLU A 114 -8.52 -18.14 7.77
CA GLU A 114 -7.48 -18.77 8.60
C GLU A 114 -6.09 -18.73 7.91
N ASP A 115 -6.04 -18.85 6.58
CA ASP A 115 -4.77 -18.99 5.84
C ASP A 115 -4.39 -17.74 5.03
N GLU A 116 -5.31 -16.81 4.81
CA GLU A 116 -5.06 -15.61 4.00
C GLU A 116 -5.87 -14.39 4.44
N ILE A 117 -5.27 -13.21 4.23
CA ILE A 117 -5.88 -11.89 4.33
C ILE A 117 -5.99 -11.30 2.93
N SER A 118 -7.20 -10.96 2.51
CA SER A 118 -7.49 -10.33 1.23
C SER A 118 -7.98 -8.89 1.41
N ILE A 119 -7.37 -7.97 0.66
CA ILE A 119 -7.70 -6.54 0.70
C ILE A 119 -8.71 -6.24 -0.41
N ARG A 120 -9.98 -6.09 -0.06
CA ARG A 120 -11.09 -5.86 -1.02
C ARG A 120 -11.12 -4.43 -1.57
N LYS A 121 -10.59 -3.45 -0.84
CA LYS A 121 -10.54 -2.04 -1.23
C LYS A 121 -9.25 -1.40 -0.75
N GLN A 122 -8.75 -0.40 -1.47
CA GLN A 122 -7.61 0.39 -1.02
C GLN A 122 -7.94 1.02 0.34
N ILE A 123 -7.09 0.77 1.33
CA ILE A 123 -7.29 1.22 2.71
C ILE A 123 -5.94 1.52 3.37
N MET A 124 -5.96 2.48 4.29
CA MET A 124 -4.87 2.73 5.23
C MET A 124 -5.26 2.13 6.57
N LEU A 125 -4.44 1.23 7.09
CA LEU A 125 -4.67 0.57 8.38
C LEU A 125 -3.34 0.24 9.08
N ASP A 126 -3.43 -0.04 10.36
CA ASP A 126 -2.30 -0.46 11.16
C ASP A 126 -2.21 -1.98 11.17
N VAL A 127 -0.99 -2.51 11.10
CA VAL A 127 -0.74 -3.95 11.25
C VAL A 127 -0.10 -4.19 12.61
N TYR A 128 -0.67 -5.13 13.35
CA TYR A 128 -0.21 -5.54 14.66
C TYR A 128 0.44 -6.91 14.52
N VAL A 129 1.67 -7.04 14.99
CA VAL A 129 2.40 -8.30 15.00
C VAL A 129 2.87 -8.58 16.41
N LYS A 130 2.56 -9.77 16.91
CA LYS A 130 3.01 -10.24 18.22
C LYS A 130 3.70 -11.56 18.01
N CYS A 131 4.88 -11.76 18.59
CA CYS A 131 5.56 -13.05 18.56
C CYS A 131 5.95 -13.48 19.97
N ASN A 132 5.74 -14.76 20.27
CA ASN A 132 6.06 -15.42 21.52
C ASN A 132 6.90 -16.66 21.27
N LEU A 133 7.61 -17.10 22.31
CA LEU A 133 8.20 -18.44 22.37
C LEU A 133 7.11 -19.40 22.85
N GLU A 134 6.52 -20.14 21.92
CA GLU A 134 5.45 -21.10 22.17
C GLU A 134 5.67 -22.32 21.27
N GLU A 135 5.15 -23.47 21.67
CA GLU A 135 5.27 -24.70 20.89
C GLU A 135 4.37 -24.60 19.65
N CYS A 136 4.96 -24.70 18.47
CA CYS A 136 4.20 -24.77 17.22
C CYS A 136 3.78 -26.21 16.94
N ASP A 137 2.61 -26.41 16.32
CA ASP A 137 2.19 -27.71 15.80
C ASP A 137 3.17 -28.18 14.71
N GLY A 138 4.17 -28.97 15.11
CA GLY A 138 5.18 -29.62 14.29
C GLY A 138 5.73 -30.83 15.05
N ASP A 139 6.02 -31.92 14.34
CA ASP A 139 6.39 -33.26 14.86
C ASP A 139 7.63 -33.33 15.81
N ASP A 140 8.19 -32.21 16.26
CA ASP A 140 9.33 -32.14 17.19
C ASP A 140 8.88 -31.51 18.52
N GLU A 141 8.33 -32.34 19.44
CA GLU A 141 7.76 -32.01 20.77
C GLU A 141 8.72 -31.33 21.79
N THR A 142 9.79 -30.64 21.39
CA THR A 142 10.80 -30.13 22.35
C THR A 142 11.55 -28.84 21.96
N ARG A 143 11.02 -28.01 21.05
CA ARG A 143 11.62 -26.68 20.79
C ARG A 143 10.62 -25.56 20.99
N ASP A 144 10.99 -24.61 21.86
CA ASP A 144 10.37 -23.29 21.92
C ASP A 144 10.59 -22.61 20.56
N ASP A 145 9.62 -22.75 19.67
CA ASP A 145 9.63 -22.09 18.37
C ASP A 145 9.00 -20.70 18.48
N VAL A 146 9.24 -19.85 17.49
CA VAL A 146 8.68 -18.49 17.47
C VAL A 146 7.31 -18.55 16.82
N MET A 147 6.26 -18.47 17.65
CA MET A 147 4.87 -18.35 17.22
C MET A 147 4.53 -16.87 17.02
N CYS A 148 3.98 -16.50 15.87
CA CYS A 148 3.60 -15.12 15.57
C CYS A 148 2.13 -14.99 15.20
N GLU A 149 1.45 -14.05 15.85
CA GLU A 149 0.09 -13.62 15.54
C GLU A 149 0.14 -12.30 14.76
N ILE A 150 -0.56 -12.25 13.61
CA ILE A 150 -0.64 -11.08 12.74
C ILE A 150 -2.09 -10.63 12.61
N SER A 151 -2.35 -9.35 12.86
CA SER A 151 -3.68 -8.74 12.78
C SER A 151 -3.68 -7.44 11.97
N PHE A 152 -4.75 -7.21 11.20
CA PHE A 152 -4.92 -6.04 10.34
C PHE A 152 -6.05 -5.16 10.88
N GLY A 153 -5.70 -3.98 11.37
CA GLY A 153 -6.65 -2.97 11.87
C GLY A 153 -7.31 -3.28 13.22
N GLU A 154 -7.05 -4.45 13.79
CA GLU A 154 -7.54 -4.85 15.12
C GLU A 154 -6.37 -5.01 16.08
N LYS A 155 -6.41 -4.26 17.18
CA LYS A 155 -5.33 -4.20 18.15
C LYS A 155 -5.23 -5.54 18.91
N LEU A 156 -4.05 -6.16 18.87
CA LEU A 156 -3.73 -7.32 19.69
C LEU A 156 -3.51 -6.91 21.16
N GLU A 157 -3.94 -7.75 22.09
CA GLU A 157 -3.66 -7.56 23.51
C GLU A 157 -2.21 -7.95 23.82
N SER A 158 -1.45 -7.02 24.39
CA SER A 158 -0.13 -7.28 24.97
C SER A 158 -0.30 -8.15 26.22
N GLY A 159 0.46 -9.25 26.28
CA GLY A 159 0.47 -10.18 27.42
C GLY A 159 1.15 -9.60 28.65
#